data_AF-A0A2H5X896-F1
#
_entry.id   AF-A0A2H5X896-F1
#
_cell.length_a   1.000
_cell.length_b   1.000
_cell.length_c   1.000
_cell.angle_alpha   90.00
_cell.angle_beta   90.00
_cell.angle_gamma   90.00
#
_symmetry.space_group_name_H-M   'P 1'
#
loop_
_entity.id
_entity.type
_entity.pdbx_description
1 polymer ?
#
loop_
_entity_poly.entity_id
_entity_poly.type
_entity_poly.pdbx_seq_one_letter_code
_entity_poly.pdbx_strand_id
1 'polypeptide(L)'
;MVSSVLAARTAKRLGVRMLILQNMLNTPKATWGIQDLAKSRALLTLVRELEDEQFRVILQPRAGLDYFSPNLERAKAQLAAVTALMDDIEPHNPDSPPVIHVVSYSEASHLADPPVVNESIQITAAALQEYRRLRKKGEVEDMSQHPEVKTRTEELLQDARTVLKAIEESIPDPYSAEGLYRVLWAGFLPVPYLWEGREEFVHAVRWQTRVIRGSVKVVDEQGIPIPVEQRMQAAMENALAHGGERLWSG
;
A
#
# COMPACT_ATOMS: atom_id res chain seq x y z
N MET A 1 -1.94 2.77 -2.15
CA MET A 1 -1.35 3.85 -1.33
C MET A 1 -2.33 5.01 -1.16
N VAL A 2 -2.73 5.73 -2.23
CA VAL A 2 -3.69 6.85 -2.12
C VAL A 2 -5.01 6.43 -1.44
N SER A 3 -5.56 5.27 -1.80
CA SER A 3 -6.76 4.72 -1.15
C SER A 3 -6.62 4.59 0.38
N SER A 4 -5.46 4.16 0.86
CA SER A 4 -5.17 4.07 2.31
C SER A 4 -5.09 5.45 2.98
N VAL A 5 -4.57 6.46 2.27
CA VAL A 5 -4.55 7.85 2.77
C VAL A 5 -5.97 8.42 2.85
N LEU A 6 -6.79 8.19 1.83
CA LEU A 6 -8.21 8.59 1.83
C LEU A 6 -8.96 7.93 2.99
N ALA A 7 -8.74 6.63 3.21
CA ALA A 7 -9.33 5.90 4.33
C ALA A 7 -8.87 6.48 5.68
N ALA A 8 -7.59 6.81 5.85
CA ALA A 8 -7.07 7.41 7.07
C ALA A 8 -7.65 8.81 7.33
N ARG A 9 -7.73 9.67 6.31
CA ARG A 9 -8.36 11.00 6.40
C ARG A 9 -9.84 10.89 6.77
N THR A 10 -10.55 9.95 6.16
CA THR A 10 -11.97 9.66 6.46
C THR A 10 -12.13 9.16 7.90
N ALA A 11 -11.32 8.20 8.34
CA ALA A 11 -11.36 7.67 9.70
C ALA A 11 -11.15 8.78 10.74
N LYS A 12 -10.12 9.61 10.56
CA LYS A 12 -9.86 10.76 11.43
C LYS A 12 -11.06 11.72 11.48
N ARG A 13 -11.63 12.06 10.32
CA ARG A 13 -12.81 12.93 10.23
C ARG A 13 -14.02 12.36 10.97
N LEU A 14 -14.20 11.04 10.95
CA LEU A 14 -15.27 10.35 11.67
C LEU A 14 -14.99 10.19 13.17
N GLY A 15 -13.90 10.75 13.69
CA GLY A 15 -13.56 10.73 15.11
C GLY A 15 -12.86 9.46 15.59
N VAL A 16 -12.38 8.60 14.67
CA VAL A 16 -11.46 7.51 15.04
C VAL A 16 -10.22 8.14 15.64
N ARG A 17 -9.75 7.62 16.78
CA ARG A 17 -8.57 8.14 17.49
C ARG A 17 -7.30 7.32 17.28
N MET A 18 -7.45 6.06 16.90
CA MET A 18 -6.35 5.13 16.70
C MET A 18 -6.60 4.36 15.42
N LEU A 19 -5.67 4.49 14.46
CA LEU A 19 -5.72 3.78 13.19
C LEU A 19 -4.61 2.73 13.16
N ILE A 20 -4.99 1.46 13.00
CA ILE A 20 -4.04 0.41 12.62
C ILE A 20 -3.84 0.51 11.11
N LEU A 21 -2.67 1.00 10.70
CA LEU A 21 -2.29 1.11 9.30
C LEU A 21 -1.72 -0.23 8.83
N GLN A 22 -2.60 -1.08 8.31
CA GLN A 22 -2.18 -2.32 7.68
C GLN A 22 -1.42 -2.02 6.39
N ASN A 23 -0.17 -2.49 6.30
CA ASN A 23 0.70 -2.28 5.15
C ASN A 23 1.15 -3.61 4.55
N MET A 24 0.75 -3.89 3.32
CA MET A 24 1.04 -5.16 2.65
C MET A 24 2.26 -5.02 1.72
N LEU A 25 3.30 -5.82 2.01
CA LEU A 25 4.49 -5.95 1.19
C LEU A 25 4.33 -7.11 0.21
N ASN A 26 5.16 -7.15 -0.83
CA ASN A 26 5.16 -8.17 -1.87
C ASN A 26 3.80 -8.34 -2.56
N THR A 27 3.09 -7.22 -2.75
CA THR A 27 1.79 -7.20 -3.43
C THR A 27 1.80 -6.19 -4.57
N PRO A 28 1.81 -6.66 -5.84
CA PRO A 28 1.86 -8.07 -6.25
C PRO A 28 3.22 -8.73 -5.95
N LYS A 29 3.27 -10.06 -5.94
CA LYS A 29 4.49 -10.86 -5.63
C LYS A 29 5.72 -10.56 -6.49
N ALA A 30 5.53 -9.91 -7.64
CA ALA A 30 6.60 -9.48 -8.56
C ALA A 30 7.27 -8.15 -8.15
N THR A 31 6.79 -7.50 -7.09
CA THR A 31 7.34 -6.24 -6.56
C THR A 31 8.70 -6.50 -5.92
N TRP A 32 9.66 -5.59 -6.15
CA TRP A 32 10.98 -5.69 -5.51
C TRP A 32 10.94 -5.16 -4.07
N GLY A 33 11.78 -5.70 -3.20
CA GLY A 33 11.90 -5.20 -1.81
C GLY A 33 12.18 -3.71 -1.73
N ILE A 34 13.04 -3.18 -2.62
CA ILE A 34 13.30 -1.73 -2.75
C ILE A 34 12.01 -0.93 -3.01
N GLN A 35 11.15 -1.42 -3.91
CA GLN A 35 9.89 -0.76 -4.23
C GLN A 35 8.89 -0.88 -3.08
N ASP A 36 8.83 -2.03 -2.40
CA ASP A 36 7.95 -2.21 -1.24
C ASP A 36 8.35 -1.31 -0.07
N LEU A 37 9.65 -1.16 0.21
CA LEU A 37 10.13 -0.20 1.20
C LEU A 37 9.76 1.23 0.82
N ALA A 38 9.98 1.61 -0.43
CA ALA A 38 9.62 2.94 -0.91
C ALA A 38 8.12 3.24 -0.76
N LYS A 39 7.27 2.29 -1.17
CA LYS A 39 5.80 2.37 -1.04
C LYS A 39 5.37 2.44 0.43
N SER A 40 5.97 1.62 1.28
CA SER A 40 5.66 1.56 2.71
C SER A 40 6.00 2.86 3.42
N ARG A 41 7.20 3.41 3.16
CA ARG A 41 7.65 4.67 3.73
C ARG A 41 6.84 5.85 3.22
N ALA A 42 6.57 5.92 1.92
CA ALA A 42 5.73 6.97 1.35
C ALA A 42 4.31 6.95 1.96
N LEU A 43 3.70 5.76 2.09
CA LEU A 43 2.40 5.61 2.74
C LEU A 43 2.44 6.06 4.20
N LEU A 44 3.44 5.59 4.96
CA LEU A 44 3.56 5.90 6.38
C LEU A 44 3.77 7.40 6.61
N THR A 45 4.61 8.05 5.81
CA THR A 45 4.80 9.52 5.85
C THR A 45 3.48 10.25 5.64
N LEU A 46 2.74 9.94 4.57
CA LEU A 46 1.47 10.64 4.26
C LEU A 46 0.39 10.42 5.31
N VAL A 47 0.33 9.23 5.91
CA VAL A 47 -0.69 8.93 6.93
C VAL A 47 -0.29 9.53 8.28
N ARG A 48 1.00 9.56 8.64
CA ARG A 48 1.48 10.17 9.88
C ARG A 48 1.42 11.69 9.88
N GLU A 49 1.35 12.35 8.72
CA GLU A 49 0.98 13.77 8.64
C GLU A 49 -0.39 14.08 9.27
N LEU A 50 -1.24 13.05 9.45
CA LEU A 50 -2.53 13.19 10.12
C LEU A 50 -2.42 13.02 11.64
N GLU A 51 -1.28 12.63 12.20
CA GLU A 51 -1.17 12.44 13.65
C GLU A 51 -1.23 13.78 14.40
N ASP A 52 -1.94 13.78 15.52
CA ASP A 52 -2.02 14.87 16.47
C ASP A 52 -2.34 14.33 17.87
N GLU A 53 -2.76 15.19 18.80
CA GLU A 53 -3.14 14.78 20.16
C GLU A 53 -4.36 13.83 20.20
N GLN A 54 -5.18 13.81 19.14
CA GLN A 54 -6.44 13.06 19.07
C GLN A 54 -6.38 11.88 18.08
N PHE A 55 -5.41 11.83 17.18
CA PHE A 55 -5.26 10.79 16.16
C PHE A 55 -3.85 10.18 16.16
N ARG A 56 -3.77 8.85 16.30
CA ARG A 56 -2.52 8.09 16.31
C ARG A 56 -2.54 6.94 15.30
N VAL A 57 -1.41 6.70 14.67
CA VAL A 57 -1.22 5.70 13.62
C VAL A 57 -0.29 4.61 14.13
N ILE A 58 -0.78 3.37 14.15
CA ILE A 58 -0.02 2.18 14.52
C ILE A 58 0.29 1.41 13.24
N LEU A 59 1.57 1.36 12.86
CA LEU A 59 2.02 0.58 11.71
C LEU A 59 1.85 -0.93 11.99
N GLN A 60 1.16 -1.63 11.08
CA GLN A 60 1.05 -3.09 11.10
C GLN A 60 1.40 -3.65 9.71
N PRO A 61 2.68 -3.97 9.43
CA PRO A 61 3.04 -4.56 8.17
C PRO A 61 2.70 -6.06 8.13
N ARG A 62 2.54 -6.58 6.91
CA ARG A 62 2.34 -8.01 6.63
C ARG A 62 2.83 -8.38 5.24
N ALA A 63 3.03 -9.67 5.05
CA ALA A 63 3.24 -10.26 3.74
C ALA A 63 1.96 -10.23 2.88
N GLY A 64 2.17 -10.10 1.57
CA GLY A 64 1.15 -10.29 0.54
C GLY A 64 0.67 -11.74 0.49
N LEU A 65 -0.62 -11.93 0.28
CA LEU A 65 -1.21 -13.27 0.18
C LEU A 65 -0.62 -14.05 -1.01
N ASP A 66 -0.45 -13.37 -2.15
CA ASP A 66 0.07 -13.96 -3.38
C ASP A 66 1.59 -14.19 -3.37
N TYR A 67 2.30 -13.76 -2.31
CA TYR A 67 3.74 -13.88 -2.20
C TYR A 67 4.19 -15.32 -1.92
N PHE A 68 3.46 -16.07 -1.10
CA PHE A 68 3.88 -17.37 -0.60
C PHE A 68 3.87 -18.45 -1.70
N SER A 69 4.87 -19.33 -1.64
CA SER A 69 4.95 -20.53 -2.47
C SER A 69 4.07 -21.65 -1.90
N PRO A 70 3.46 -22.51 -2.75
CA PRO A 70 2.85 -23.75 -2.26
C PRO A 70 3.89 -24.74 -1.70
N ASN A 71 5.19 -24.56 -1.99
CA ASN A 71 6.26 -25.30 -1.35
C ASN A 71 6.53 -24.72 0.04
N LEU A 72 6.25 -25.50 1.09
CA LEU A 72 6.29 -25.03 2.48
C LEU A 72 7.68 -24.55 2.92
N GLU A 73 8.76 -25.24 2.54
CA GLU A 73 10.12 -24.83 2.91
C GLU A 73 10.47 -23.47 2.29
N ARG A 74 10.11 -23.27 1.02
CA ARG A 74 10.24 -21.97 0.36
C ARG A 74 9.37 -20.92 1.03
N ALA A 75 8.14 -21.26 1.43
CA ALA A 75 7.22 -20.33 2.08
C ALA A 75 7.73 -19.88 3.46
N LYS A 76 8.35 -20.79 4.23
CA LYS A 76 9.03 -20.47 5.51
C LYS A 76 10.20 -19.51 5.30
N ALA A 77 11.03 -19.76 4.28
CA ALA A 77 12.11 -18.85 3.91
C ALA A 77 11.58 -17.46 3.47
N GLN A 78 10.48 -17.44 2.71
CA GLN A 78 9.78 -16.22 2.32
C GLN A 78 9.24 -15.45 3.54
N LEU A 79 8.65 -16.15 4.52
CA LEU A 79 8.16 -15.55 5.76
C LEU A 79 9.30 -14.89 6.55
N ALA A 80 10.45 -15.54 6.65
CA ALA A 80 11.64 -14.95 7.28
C ALA A 80 12.14 -13.72 6.49
N ALA A 81 12.22 -13.81 5.16
CA ALA A 81 12.71 -12.73 4.31
C ALA A 81 11.80 -11.48 4.34
N VAL A 82 10.49 -11.65 4.24
CA VAL A 82 9.55 -10.53 4.35
C VAL A 82 9.56 -9.93 5.76
N THR A 83 9.81 -10.72 6.80
CA THR A 83 9.96 -10.19 8.16
C THR A 83 11.13 -9.23 8.28
N ALA A 84 12.29 -9.55 7.70
CA ALA A 84 13.41 -8.62 7.62
C ALA A 84 13.03 -7.33 6.85
N LEU A 85 12.31 -7.47 5.74
CA LEU A 85 11.83 -6.34 4.94
C LEU A 85 10.83 -5.44 5.70
N MET A 86 10.00 -6.03 6.57
CA MET A 86 9.07 -5.28 7.43
C MET A 86 9.81 -4.44 8.48
N ASP A 87 10.89 -4.97 9.06
CA ASP A 87 11.76 -4.24 9.99
C ASP A 87 12.49 -3.08 9.31
N ASP A 88 12.85 -3.25 8.04
CA ASP A 88 13.49 -2.21 7.22
C ASP A 88 12.60 -1.01 6.87
N ILE A 89 11.30 -1.02 7.19
CA ILE A 89 10.44 0.15 6.95
C ILE A 89 10.95 1.33 7.79
N GLU A 90 11.29 1.11 9.05
CA GLU A 90 11.83 2.10 9.99
C GLU A 90 13.04 1.54 10.76
N PRO A 91 14.18 1.32 10.07
CA PRO A 91 15.28 0.50 10.58
C PRO A 91 15.99 1.07 11.82
N HIS A 92 15.80 2.37 12.07
CA HIS A 92 16.37 3.12 13.19
C HIS A 92 15.42 3.26 14.39
N ASN A 93 14.20 2.75 14.27
CA ASN A 93 13.22 2.74 15.35
C ASN A 93 13.14 1.33 15.96
N PRO A 94 13.73 1.07 17.15
CA PRO A 94 13.72 -0.26 17.75
C PRO A 94 12.31 -0.76 18.12
N ASP A 95 11.36 0.17 18.29
CA ASP A 95 9.96 -0.11 18.62
C ASP A 95 9.08 -0.27 17.36
N SER A 96 9.65 -0.12 16.16
CA SER A 96 8.95 -0.32 14.88
C SER A 96 9.36 -1.62 14.19
N PRO A 97 8.44 -2.34 13.53
CA PRO A 97 7.00 -2.13 13.58
C PRO A 97 6.42 -2.50 14.97
N PRO A 98 5.47 -1.73 15.51
CA PRO A 98 4.87 -2.01 16.81
C PRO A 98 3.99 -3.26 16.82
N VAL A 99 3.43 -3.62 15.66
CA VAL A 99 2.64 -4.84 15.46
C VAL A 99 3.06 -5.45 14.13
N ILE A 100 3.25 -6.76 14.06
CA ILE A 100 3.39 -7.51 12.79
C ILE A 100 2.17 -8.41 12.65
N HIS A 101 1.47 -8.33 11.53
CA HIS A 101 0.46 -9.32 11.18
C HIS A 101 1.17 -10.51 10.54
N VAL A 102 1.24 -11.61 11.29
CA VAL A 102 1.88 -12.86 10.87
C VAL A 102 0.94 -13.59 9.92
N VAL A 103 1.34 -13.71 8.65
CA VAL A 103 0.67 -14.59 7.68
C VAL A 103 1.24 -15.99 7.85
N SER A 104 0.38 -17.00 7.85
CA SER A 104 0.82 -18.39 7.95
C SER A 104 1.59 -18.80 6.70
N TYR A 105 2.72 -19.49 6.87
CA TYR A 105 3.52 -19.95 5.71
C TYR A 105 2.74 -20.91 4.79
N SER A 106 1.64 -21.51 5.27
CA SER A 106 0.77 -22.40 4.49
C SER A 106 -0.19 -21.66 3.55
N GLU A 107 -0.19 -20.32 3.51
CA GLU A 107 -1.18 -19.48 2.80
C GLU A 107 -1.50 -19.95 1.37
N ALA A 108 -0.47 -20.33 0.60
CA ALA A 108 -0.62 -20.77 -0.78
C ALA A 108 -0.85 -22.30 -0.94
N SER A 109 -1.03 -23.03 0.15
CA SER A 109 -1.11 -24.50 0.18
C SER A 109 -2.39 -25.01 0.85
N HIS A 110 -2.64 -24.65 2.11
CA HIS A 110 -3.78 -25.13 2.89
C HIS A 110 -4.10 -24.21 4.07
N LEU A 111 -5.32 -24.35 4.61
CA LEU A 111 -5.75 -23.62 5.80
C LEU A 111 -4.81 -23.89 6.97
N ALA A 112 -4.36 -22.83 7.62
CA ALA A 112 -3.47 -22.92 8.76
C ALA A 112 -4.20 -23.50 9.98
N ASP A 113 -3.67 -24.58 10.52
CA ASP A 113 -4.06 -25.10 11.83
C ASP A 113 -3.23 -24.43 12.95
N PRO A 114 -3.57 -24.66 14.24
CA PRO A 114 -2.84 -24.02 15.33
C PRO A 114 -1.32 -24.29 15.34
N PRO A 115 -0.82 -25.52 15.04
CA PRO A 115 0.62 -25.75 14.84
C PRO A 115 1.26 -24.87 13.76
N VAL A 116 0.66 -24.75 12.58
CA VAL A 116 1.16 -23.91 11.49
C VAL A 116 1.20 -22.44 11.89
N VAL A 117 0.16 -21.96 12.58
CA VAL A 117 0.11 -20.59 13.11
C VAL A 117 1.25 -20.37 14.10
N ASN A 118 1.43 -21.28 15.06
CA ASN A 118 2.48 -21.18 16.07
C ASN A 118 3.88 -21.18 15.46
N GLU A 119 4.16 -22.08 14.51
CA GLU A 119 5.46 -22.12 13.82
C GLU A 119 5.69 -20.85 12.99
N SER A 120 4.65 -20.31 12.33
CA SER A 120 4.76 -19.04 11.58
C SER A 120 5.12 -17.87 12.50
N ILE A 121 4.56 -17.82 13.71
CA ILE A 121 4.92 -16.83 14.74
C ILE A 121 6.38 -17.01 15.17
N GLN A 122 6.81 -18.26 15.41
CA GLN A 122 8.20 -18.55 15.81
C GLN A 122 9.21 -18.15 14.73
N ILE A 123 8.93 -18.45 13.46
CA ILE A 123 9.77 -18.03 12.32
C ILE A 123 9.86 -16.51 12.25
N THR A 124 8.73 -15.82 12.36
CA THR A 124 8.69 -14.35 12.32
C THR A 124 9.50 -13.76 13.47
N ALA A 125 9.28 -14.23 14.71
CA ALA A 125 10.00 -13.73 15.87
C ALA A 125 11.52 -13.98 15.76
N ALA A 126 11.93 -15.18 15.35
CA ALA A 126 13.34 -15.53 15.17
C ALA A 126 14.00 -14.71 14.06
N ALA A 127 13.34 -14.55 12.92
CA ALA A 127 13.84 -13.76 11.80
C ALA A 127 14.02 -12.29 12.19
N LEU A 128 13.06 -11.70 12.89
CA LEU A 128 13.14 -10.31 13.37
C LEU A 128 14.32 -10.10 14.33
N GLN A 129 14.46 -11.00 15.32
CA GLN A 129 15.55 -10.93 16.30
C GLN A 129 16.92 -11.07 15.62
N GLU A 130 17.06 -12.04 14.74
CA GLU A 130 18.31 -12.31 14.04
C GLU A 130 18.67 -11.17 13.10
N TYR A 131 17.70 -10.65 12.33
CA TYR A 131 17.94 -9.53 11.42
C TYR A 131 18.40 -8.28 12.15
N ARG A 132 17.76 -7.93 13.29
CA ARG A 132 18.21 -6.83 14.15
C ARG A 132 19.59 -7.08 14.76
N ARG A 133 19.92 -8.32 15.10
CA ARG A 133 21.26 -8.70 15.59
C ARG A 133 22.32 -8.48 14.52
N LEU A 134 22.04 -8.88 13.27
CA LEU A 134 22.93 -8.67 12.13
C LEU A 134 23.10 -7.17 11.82
N ARG A 135 22.00 -6.39 11.86
CA ARG A 135 22.03 -4.93 11.71
C ARG A 135 22.95 -4.26 12.73
N LYS A 136 22.84 -4.64 14.01
CA LYS A 136 23.71 -4.11 15.09
C LYS A 136 25.20 -4.45 14.89
N LYS A 137 25.52 -5.52 14.16
CA LYS A 137 26.89 -5.89 13.80
C LYS A 137 27.40 -5.20 12.54
N GLY A 138 26.56 -4.45 11.83
CA GLY A 138 26.90 -3.86 10.53
C GLY A 138 26.92 -4.87 9.38
N GLU A 139 26.30 -6.05 9.56
CA GLU A 139 26.24 -7.11 8.53
C GLU A 139 25.02 -6.96 7.60
N VAL A 140 24.21 -5.91 7.80
CA VAL A 140 23.03 -5.59 7.01
C VAL A 140 23.17 -4.15 6.51
N GLU A 141 22.86 -3.95 5.23
CA GLU A 141 22.82 -2.61 4.64
C GLU A 141 21.70 -1.76 5.25
N ASP A 142 21.99 -0.48 5.51
CA ASP A 142 20.96 0.46 5.94
C ASP A 142 20.09 0.91 4.75
N MET A 143 18.97 0.22 4.56
CA MET A 143 18.02 0.53 3.51
C MET A 143 17.36 1.92 3.64
N SER A 144 17.51 2.63 4.78
CA SER A 144 17.11 4.05 4.89
C SER A 144 18.02 4.98 4.11
N GLN A 145 19.28 4.58 3.90
CA GLN A 145 20.28 5.35 3.16
C GLN A 145 20.42 4.92 1.70
N HIS A 146 19.83 3.79 1.32
CA HIS A 146 19.90 3.26 -0.05
C HIS A 146 19.32 4.26 -1.08
N PRO A 147 20.12 4.75 -2.05
CA PRO A 147 19.70 5.82 -2.97
C PRO A 147 18.43 5.50 -3.75
N GLU A 148 18.31 4.28 -4.29
CA GLU A 148 17.13 3.89 -5.07
C GLU A 148 15.84 3.87 -4.22
N VAL A 149 15.93 3.51 -2.94
CA VAL A 149 14.76 3.52 -2.05
C VAL A 149 14.33 4.96 -1.80
N LYS A 150 15.28 5.88 -1.55
CA LYS A 150 14.98 7.31 -1.36
C LYS A 150 14.31 7.90 -2.59
N THR A 151 14.93 7.77 -3.76
CA THR A 151 14.38 8.31 -5.02
C THR A 151 12.97 7.78 -5.29
N ARG A 152 12.75 6.46 -5.18
CA ARG A 152 11.41 5.88 -5.37
C ARG A 152 10.41 6.33 -4.31
N THR A 153 10.84 6.55 -3.07
CA THR A 153 9.97 7.06 -2.00
C THR A 153 9.51 8.48 -2.34
N GLU A 154 10.44 9.34 -2.76
CA GLU A 154 10.16 10.72 -3.16
C GLU A 154 9.23 10.80 -4.37
N GLU A 155 9.48 10.00 -5.41
CA GLU A 155 8.60 9.87 -6.57
C GLU A 155 7.17 9.48 -6.16
N LEU A 156 7.02 8.46 -5.31
CA LEU A 156 5.72 7.99 -4.84
C LEU A 156 5.00 9.04 -3.99
N LEU A 157 5.73 9.75 -3.13
CA LEU A 157 5.18 10.86 -2.33
C LEU A 157 4.65 11.96 -3.24
N GLN A 158 5.45 12.37 -4.23
CA GLN A 158 5.05 13.41 -5.18
C GLN A 158 3.82 12.97 -5.98
N ASP A 159 3.84 11.77 -6.56
CA ASP A 159 2.70 11.21 -7.30
C ASP A 159 1.43 11.18 -6.43
N ALA A 160 1.55 10.71 -5.19
CA ALA A 160 0.41 10.63 -4.28
C ALA A 160 -0.17 11.98 -3.93
N ARG A 161 0.68 12.99 -3.69
CA ARG A 161 0.23 14.36 -3.42
C ARG A 161 -0.46 14.96 -4.64
N THR A 162 0.05 14.72 -5.85
CA THR A 162 -0.60 15.13 -7.10
C THR A 162 -2.01 14.53 -7.20
N VAL A 163 -2.18 13.24 -6.89
CA VAL A 163 -3.50 12.59 -6.90
C VAL A 163 -4.42 13.18 -5.83
N LEU A 164 -3.95 13.30 -4.59
CA LEU A 164 -4.75 13.81 -3.47
C LEU A 164 -5.22 15.25 -3.72
N LYS A 165 -4.32 16.11 -4.23
CA LYS A 165 -4.65 17.48 -4.61
C LYS A 165 -5.73 17.51 -5.69
N ALA A 166 -5.57 16.72 -6.75
CA ALA A 166 -6.55 16.68 -7.83
C ALA A 166 -7.94 16.22 -7.36
N ILE A 167 -8.01 15.26 -6.41
CA ILE A 167 -9.25 14.85 -5.76
C ILE A 167 -9.89 16.02 -5.00
N GLU A 168 -9.10 16.70 -4.14
CA GLU A 168 -9.58 17.79 -3.29
C GLU A 168 -10.03 19.02 -4.08
N GLU A 169 -9.44 19.27 -5.25
CA GLU A 169 -9.82 20.36 -6.15
C GLU A 169 -11.08 20.06 -6.98
N SER A 170 -11.40 18.78 -7.21
CA SER A 170 -12.45 18.38 -8.16
C SER A 170 -13.71 17.84 -7.51
N ILE A 171 -13.62 17.31 -6.29
CA ILE A 171 -14.75 16.64 -5.63
C ILE A 171 -15.08 17.40 -4.35
N PRO A 172 -16.28 18.02 -4.26
CA PRO A 172 -16.78 18.57 -3.02
C PRO A 172 -16.90 17.47 -1.96
N ASP A 173 -16.40 17.76 -0.76
CA ASP A 173 -16.39 16.83 0.36
C ASP A 173 -15.91 15.39 0.03
N PRO A 174 -14.64 15.24 -0.41
CA PRO A 174 -14.13 13.99 -0.98
C PRO A 174 -14.00 12.86 0.06
N TYR A 175 -14.18 13.17 1.34
CA TYR A 175 -14.11 12.22 2.47
C TYR A 175 -15.51 11.83 2.99
N SER A 176 -16.57 12.16 2.27
CA SER A 176 -17.93 11.65 2.51
C SER A 176 -18.15 10.34 1.76
N ALA A 177 -19.24 9.62 2.06
CA ALA A 177 -19.60 8.42 1.28
C ALA A 177 -19.77 8.73 -0.21
N GLU A 178 -20.46 9.83 -0.54
CA GLU A 178 -20.62 10.29 -1.92
C GLU A 178 -19.30 10.74 -2.54
N GLY A 179 -18.46 11.46 -1.79
CA GLY A 179 -17.14 11.89 -2.23
C GLY A 179 -16.23 10.71 -2.59
N LEU A 180 -16.16 9.70 -1.71
CA LEU A 180 -15.37 8.48 -1.95
C LEU A 180 -15.89 7.68 -3.15
N TYR A 181 -17.21 7.62 -3.32
CA TYR A 181 -17.82 7.03 -4.51
C TYR A 181 -17.37 7.78 -5.77
N ARG A 182 -17.48 9.12 -5.79
CA ARG A 182 -17.06 9.96 -6.91
C ARG A 182 -15.57 9.82 -7.22
N VAL A 183 -14.72 9.67 -6.20
CA VAL A 183 -13.27 9.45 -6.37
C VAL A 183 -13.02 8.17 -7.19
N LEU A 184 -13.69 7.08 -6.85
CA LEU A 184 -13.56 5.83 -7.58
C LEU A 184 -14.19 5.94 -8.97
N TRP A 185 -15.44 6.41 -9.04
CA TRP A 185 -16.21 6.57 -10.27
C TRP A 185 -15.49 7.42 -11.32
N ALA A 186 -14.90 8.55 -10.93
CA ALA A 186 -14.18 9.43 -11.85
C ALA A 186 -12.82 8.85 -12.32
N GLY A 187 -12.33 7.78 -11.70
CA GLY A 187 -11.11 7.09 -12.12
C GLY A 187 -9.82 7.60 -11.47
N PHE A 188 -9.89 8.32 -10.35
CA PHE A 188 -8.69 8.73 -9.59
C PHE A 188 -7.90 7.54 -9.02
N LEU A 189 -8.57 6.40 -8.83
CA LEU A 189 -8.00 5.16 -8.32
C LEU A 189 -8.09 4.07 -9.42
N PRO A 190 -7.03 3.86 -10.22
CA PRO A 190 -7.02 2.81 -11.23
C PRO A 190 -7.19 1.42 -10.60
N VAL A 191 -8.22 0.68 -11.04
CA VAL A 191 -8.56 -0.67 -10.57
C VAL A 191 -8.86 -1.61 -11.76
N PRO A 192 -7.91 -1.85 -12.67
CA PRO A 192 -8.16 -2.58 -13.93
C PRO A 192 -8.68 -4.01 -13.75
N TYR A 193 -8.35 -4.63 -12.61
CA TYR A 193 -8.75 -5.99 -12.24
C TYR A 193 -10.02 -6.04 -11.37
N LEU A 194 -10.76 -4.93 -11.22
CA LEU A 194 -12.05 -4.95 -10.53
C LEU A 194 -12.99 -5.96 -11.21
N TRP A 195 -13.58 -6.88 -10.42
CA TRP A 195 -14.43 -7.95 -10.94
C TRP A 195 -15.88 -7.49 -11.11
N GLU A 196 -16.48 -6.98 -10.04
CA GLU A 196 -17.87 -6.49 -10.00
C GLU A 196 -17.95 -4.97 -10.16
N GLY A 197 -19.02 -4.46 -10.78
CA GLY A 197 -19.22 -3.02 -10.97
C GLY A 197 -18.39 -2.40 -12.10
N ARG A 198 -17.84 -3.19 -13.03
CA ARG A 198 -16.97 -2.69 -14.11
C ARG A 198 -17.65 -1.66 -15.02
N GLU A 199 -18.94 -1.80 -15.28
CA GLU A 199 -19.72 -0.85 -16.09
C GLU A 199 -19.89 0.49 -15.37
N GLU A 200 -20.20 0.45 -14.08
CA GLU A 200 -20.36 1.64 -13.22
C GLU A 200 -19.03 2.39 -13.05
N PHE A 201 -17.93 1.67 -12.88
CA PHE A 201 -16.60 2.22 -12.64
C PHE A 201 -15.73 2.23 -13.91
N VAL A 202 -16.32 2.49 -15.08
CA VAL A 202 -15.65 2.44 -16.39
C VAL A 202 -14.35 3.26 -16.44
N HIS A 203 -14.33 4.45 -15.81
CA HIS A 203 -13.15 5.32 -15.79
C HIS A 203 -12.02 4.81 -14.89
N ALA A 204 -12.34 3.96 -13.91
CA ALA A 204 -11.37 3.35 -13.02
C ALA A 204 -10.79 2.04 -13.60
N VAL A 205 -11.56 1.30 -14.38
CA VAL A 205 -11.16 -0.01 -14.95
C VAL A 205 -10.47 0.09 -16.31
N ARG A 206 -10.64 1.20 -17.05
CA ARG A 206 -10.10 1.36 -18.42
C ARG A 206 -8.57 1.34 -18.52
N TRP A 207 -7.86 1.47 -17.40
CA TRP A 207 -6.40 1.58 -17.37
C TRP A 207 -5.73 0.23 -17.64
N GLN A 208 -4.51 0.26 -18.17
CA GLN A 208 -3.64 -0.92 -18.24
C GLN A 208 -2.50 -0.77 -17.25
N THR A 209 -2.03 -1.88 -16.68
CA THR A 209 -0.88 -1.87 -15.76
C THR A 209 0.16 -2.89 -16.16
N ARG A 210 1.44 -2.56 -15.97
CA ARG A 210 2.56 -3.49 -16.15
C ARG A 210 3.53 -3.43 -14.98
N VAL A 211 4.23 -4.54 -14.75
CA VAL A 211 5.37 -4.56 -13.84
C VAL A 211 6.60 -4.06 -14.60
N ILE A 212 7.13 -2.92 -14.17
CA ILE A 212 8.30 -2.26 -14.76
C ILE A 212 9.28 -1.98 -13.63
N ARG A 213 10.48 -2.59 -13.72
CA ARG A 213 11.56 -2.45 -12.72
C ARG A 213 11.07 -2.65 -11.28
N GLY A 214 10.34 -3.73 -11.06
CA GLY A 214 9.83 -4.12 -9.74
C GLY A 214 8.69 -3.28 -9.18
N SER A 215 8.09 -2.38 -9.98
CA SER A 215 6.90 -1.60 -9.60
C SER A 215 5.75 -1.87 -10.56
N VAL A 216 4.52 -1.78 -10.07
CA VAL A 216 3.35 -1.68 -10.93
C VAL A 216 3.22 -0.23 -11.40
N LYS A 217 3.08 -0.02 -12.71
CA LYS A 217 2.84 1.29 -13.32
C LYS A 217 1.62 1.21 -14.24
N VAL A 218 0.84 2.28 -14.28
CA VAL A 218 -0.21 2.46 -15.30
C VAL A 218 0.47 2.81 -16.63
N VAL A 219 0.07 2.15 -17.71
CA VAL A 219 0.70 2.25 -19.02
C VAL A 219 -0.32 2.50 -20.13
N ASP A 220 0.16 3.04 -21.25
CA ASP A 220 -0.60 3.14 -22.50
C ASP A 220 -0.63 1.81 -23.28
N GLU A 221 -1.22 1.84 -24.47
CA GLU A 221 -1.33 0.67 -25.36
C GLU A 221 0.03 0.15 -25.84
N GLN A 222 1.05 1.01 -25.87
CA GLN A 222 2.42 0.65 -26.22
C GLN A 222 3.21 0.12 -25.00
N GLY A 223 2.61 0.14 -23.80
CA GLY A 223 3.21 -0.31 -22.56
C GLY A 223 4.14 0.73 -21.92
N ILE A 224 4.06 2.00 -22.32
CA ILE A 224 4.84 3.11 -21.78
C ILE A 224 4.11 3.69 -20.56
N PRO A 225 4.81 3.94 -19.43
CA PRO A 225 4.19 4.54 -18.25
C PRO A 225 3.52 5.88 -18.54
N ILE A 226 2.26 6.02 -18.12
CA ILE A 226 1.52 7.28 -18.23
C ILE A 226 1.81 8.14 -16.99
N PRO A 227 2.27 9.40 -17.17
CA PRO A 227 2.50 10.34 -16.07
C PRO A 227 1.26 10.54 -15.19
N VAL A 228 1.47 10.81 -13.90
CA VAL A 228 0.35 10.98 -12.95
C VAL A 228 -0.54 12.17 -13.32
N GLU A 229 0.05 13.25 -13.82
CA GLU A 229 -0.63 14.49 -14.21
C GLU A 229 -1.65 14.23 -15.32
N GLN A 230 -1.26 13.46 -16.34
CA GLN A 230 -2.16 13.11 -17.45
C GLN A 230 -3.34 12.26 -16.96
N ARG A 231 -3.09 11.32 -16.04
CA ARG A 231 -4.15 10.50 -15.45
C ARG A 231 -5.09 11.32 -14.58
N MET A 232 -4.54 12.27 -13.82
CA MET A 232 -5.35 13.15 -12.95
C MET A 232 -6.19 14.09 -13.78
N GLN A 233 -5.65 14.72 -14.82
CA GLN A 233 -6.43 15.56 -15.72
C GLN A 233 -7.67 14.82 -16.25
N ALA A 234 -7.49 13.61 -16.76
CA ALA A 234 -8.59 12.80 -17.27
C ALA A 234 -9.64 12.45 -16.18
N ALA A 235 -9.22 12.24 -14.94
CA ALA A 235 -10.13 11.98 -13.82
C ALA A 235 -10.89 13.23 -13.37
N MET A 236 -10.22 14.39 -13.35
CA MET A 236 -10.83 15.68 -13.03
C MET A 236 -11.90 16.06 -14.08
N GLU A 237 -11.62 15.84 -15.37
CA GLU A 237 -12.59 16.04 -16.46
C GLU A 237 -13.85 15.19 -16.26
N ASN A 238 -13.72 13.91 -15.90
CA ASN A 238 -14.87 13.04 -15.60
C ASN A 238 -15.67 13.56 -14.40
N ALA A 239 -14.98 13.97 -13.33
CA ALA A 239 -15.61 14.47 -12.11
C ALA A 239 -16.42 15.76 -12.36
N LEU A 240 -15.92 16.66 -13.21
CA LEU A 240 -16.57 17.93 -13.56
C LEU A 240 -17.74 17.74 -14.53
N ALA A 241 -17.65 16.78 -15.46
CA ALA A 241 -18.70 16.51 -16.46
C ALA A 241 -20.05 16.11 -15.84
N HIS A 242 -20.08 15.66 -14.58
CA HIS A 242 -21.28 15.26 -13.84
C HIS A 242 -21.59 16.19 -12.65
N GLY A 243 -21.06 17.42 -12.66
CA GLY A 243 -21.13 18.41 -11.58
C GLY A 243 -22.52 18.99 -11.29
N GLY A 244 -23.50 18.15 -10.95
CA GLY A 244 -24.82 18.58 -10.47
C GLY A 244 -25.86 17.48 -10.24
N GLU A 245 -25.73 16.31 -10.86
CA GLU A 245 -26.71 15.24 -10.72
C GLU A 245 -26.27 14.20 -9.68
N ARG A 246 -27.22 13.69 -8.88
CA ARG A 246 -26.94 12.56 -7.99
C ARG A 246 -26.60 11.35 -8.86
N LEU A 247 -25.40 10.81 -8.68
CA LEU A 247 -24.96 9.58 -9.35
C LEU A 247 -25.67 8.33 -8.81
N TRP A 248 -26.55 8.48 -7.79
CA TRP A 248 -27.25 7.39 -7.13
C TRP A 248 -28.71 7.75 -6.85
N SER A 249 -29.61 6.82 -7.17
CA SER A 249 -31.00 6.80 -6.69
C SER A 249 -31.08 5.78 -5.55
N GLY A 250 -30.85 6.26 -4.32
CA GLY A 250 -31.20 5.51 -3.12
C GLY A 250 -32.68 5.60 -2.84
#